data_AF-A0A835IGE0-F1
#
_entry.id   AF-A0A835IGE0-F1
#
_cell.length_a   1.000
_cell.length_b   1.000
_cell.length_c   1.000
_cell.angle_alpha   90.00
_cell.angle_beta   90.00
_cell.angle_gamma   90.00
#
_symmetry.space_group_name_H-M   'P 1'
#
loop_
_entity.id
_entity.type
_entity.pdbx_description
1 polymer ?
#
loop_
_entity_poly.entity_id
_entity_poly.type
_entity_poly.pdbx_seq_one_letter_code
_entity_poly.pdbx_strand_id
1 'polypeptide(L)' 'MGTGLLVTVPSEVFSNRLRSTLEGIITKHFGGDAMEKLFNRFTKKIEMARNHPRFKAKVDDMLVVLKRKVIG' A
#
# COMPACT_ATOMS: atom_id res chain seq x y z
N MET A 1 -6.55 -10.86 24.25
CA MET A 1 -7.38 -9.79 23.68
C MET A 1 -6.48 -8.85 22.90
N GLY A 2 -6.29 -9.09 21.60
CA GLY A 2 -5.55 -8.18 20.73
C GLY A 2 -6.54 -7.18 20.15
N THR A 3 -6.43 -5.91 20.52
CA THR A 3 -7.21 -4.84 19.92
C THR A 3 -6.78 -4.71 18.46
N GLY A 4 -7.58 -5.29 17.56
CA GLY A 4 -7.48 -5.01 16.14
C GLY A 4 -7.69 -3.51 15.95
N LEU A 5 -6.59 -2.82 15.66
CA LEU A 5 -6.56 -1.39 15.38
C LEU A 5 -7.31 -1.17 14.06
N LEU A 6 -8.65 -1.18 14.10
CA LEU A 6 -9.51 -0.65 13.06
C LEU A 6 -9.46 0.89 13.10
N VAL A 7 -8.26 1.46 13.04
CA VAL A 7 -8.13 2.81 12.50
C VAL A 7 -8.24 2.60 11.00
N THR A 8 -9.42 2.86 10.46
CA THR A 8 -9.66 2.93 9.02
C THR A 8 -8.80 4.05 8.45
N VAL A 9 -7.53 3.75 8.15
CA VAL A 9 -6.54 4.69 7.60
C VAL A 9 -7.18 5.47 6.46
N PRO A 10 -7.28 6.80 6.44
CA PRO A 10 -7.96 7.51 5.34
C PRO A 10 -7.44 7.10 3.96
N SER A 11 -8.30 7.07 2.94
CA SER A 11 -7.93 6.62 1.58
C SER A 11 -6.75 7.44 1.03
N GLU A 12 -6.70 8.72 1.38
CA GLU A 12 -5.60 9.63 1.04
C GLU A 12 -4.28 9.24 1.72
N VAL A 13 -4.30 8.90 3.02
CA VAL A 13 -3.11 8.45 3.75
C VAL A 13 -2.55 7.15 3.16
N PHE A 14 -3.43 6.21 2.80
CA PHE A 14 -3.03 4.97 2.13
C PHE A 14 -2.47 5.24 0.72
N SER A 15 -3.12 6.11 -0.05
CA SER A 15 -2.66 6.52 -1.39
C SER A 15 -1.29 7.17 -1.35
N ASN A 16 -1.06 8.10 -0.42
CA ASN A 16 0.21 8.79 -0.23
C ASN A 16 1.33 7.82 0.16
N ARG A 17 1.05 6.86 1.06
CA ARG A 17 2.03 5.81 1.41
C ARG A 17 2.46 4.98 0.20
N LEU A 18 1.51 4.59 -0.65
CA LEU A 18 1.83 3.90 -1.90
C LEU A 18 2.54 4.79 -2.90
N ARG A 19 2.18 6.08 -2.98
CA ARG A 19 2.87 7.06 -3.83
C ARG A 19 4.33 7.15 -3.47
N SER A 20 4.64 7.42 -2.20
CA SER A 20 6.03 7.52 -1.73
C SER A 20 6.84 6.24 -1.98
N THR A 21 6.19 5.07 -2.01
CA THR A 21 6.87 3.79 -2.27
C THR A 21 7.11 3.55 -3.76
N LEU A 22 6.18 3.96 -4.63
CA LEU A 22 6.15 3.57 -6.04
C LEU A 22 6.52 4.69 -7.02
N GLU A 23 6.58 5.94 -6.58
CA GLU A 23 6.82 7.12 -7.42
C GLU A 23 8.08 6.97 -8.28
N GLY A 24 9.21 6.57 -7.71
CA GLY A 24 10.44 6.36 -8.48
C GLY A 24 10.28 5.34 -9.62
N ILE A 25 9.56 4.23 -9.39
CA ILE A 25 9.35 3.18 -10.39
C ILE A 25 8.37 3.66 -11.47
N ILE A 26 7.27 4.29 -11.06
CA ILE A 26 6.22 4.76 -11.96
C ILE A 26 6.75 5.90 -12.84
N THR A 27 7.46 6.86 -12.26
CA THR A 27 8.08 7.97 -13.02
C THR A 27 9.11 7.47 -14.02
N LYS A 28 9.93 6.47 -13.65
CA LYS A 28 10.91 5.88 -14.56
C LYS A 28 10.27 5.22 -15.79
N HIS A 29 9.07 4.64 -15.65
CA HIS A 29 8.42 3.90 -16.72
C HIS A 29 7.43 4.74 -17.54
N PHE A 30 6.68 5.64 -16.90
CA PHE A 30 5.59 6.40 -17.51
C PHE A 30 5.83 7.92 -17.59
N GLY A 31 6.92 8.42 -17.00
CA GLY A 31 7.19 9.85 -16.86
C GLY A 31 6.50 10.50 -15.66
N GLY A 32 6.95 11.70 -15.29
CA GLY A 32 6.46 12.43 -14.10
C GLY A 32 5.02 12.93 -14.26
N ASP A 33 4.62 13.30 -15.47
CA ASP A 33 3.30 13.89 -15.77
C ASP A 33 2.13 12.95 -15.47
N ALA A 34 2.39 11.64 -15.43
CA ALA A 34 1.39 10.63 -15.13
C ALA A 34 1.04 10.55 -13.63
N MET A 35 1.94 10.97 -12.74
CA MET A 35 1.85 10.74 -11.29
C MET A 35 0.58 11.33 -10.69
N GLU A 36 0.30 12.59 -11.00
CA GLU A 36 -0.82 13.32 -10.39
C GLU A 36 -2.17 12.73 -10.80
N LYS A 37 -2.36 12.49 -12.11
CA LYS A 37 -3.59 11.88 -12.63
C LYS A 37 -3.77 10.45 -12.11
N LEU A 38 -2.69 9.68 -12.00
CA LEU A 38 -2.73 8.30 -11.52
C LEU A 38 -3.17 8.22 -10.07
N PHE A 39 -2.49 8.96 -9.17
CA PHE A 39 -2.77 8.88 -7.74
C PHE A 39 -4.12 9.52 -7.37
N ASN A 40 -4.54 10.58 -8.06
CA ASN A 40 -5.90 11.12 -7.89
C ASN A 40 -6.97 10.10 -8.27
N ARG A 41 -6.79 9.36 -9.38
CA ARG A 41 -7.73 8.30 -9.77
C ARG A 41 -7.68 7.12 -8.81
N PHE A 42 -6.49 6.77 -8.33
CA PHE A 42 -6.29 5.68 -7.37
C PHE A 42 -6.99 5.95 -6.04
N THR A 43 -6.82 7.15 -5.46
CA THR A 43 -7.47 7.55 -4.20
C THR A 43 -8.99 7.41 -4.29
N LYS A 44 -9.60 7.91 -5.37
CA LYS A 44 -11.06 7.78 -5.60
C LYS A 44 -11.50 6.33 -5.72
N LYS A 45 -10.71 5.48 -6.41
CA LYS A 45 -11.02 4.05 -6.51
C LYS A 45 -10.96 3.35 -5.16
N ILE A 46 -10.00 3.67 -4.29
CA ILE A 46 -9.90 3.10 -2.95
C ILE A 46 -11.10 3.51 -2.09
N GLU A 47 -11.50 4.77 -2.17
CA GLU A 47 -12.69 5.28 -1.47
C GLU A 47 -13.97 4.55 -1.90
N MET A 48 -14.19 4.40 -3.21
CA MET A 48 -15.33 3.64 -3.73
C MET A 48 -15.27 2.15 -3.34
N ALA A 49 -14.08 1.54 -3.42
CA ALA A 49 -13.89 0.14 -3.11
C ALA A 49 -14.16 -0.14 -1.63
N ARG A 50 -13.76 0.75 -0.72
CA ARG A 50 -14.00 0.59 0.73
C ARG A 50 -15.46 0.48 1.12
N ASN A 51 -16.33 1.15 0.38
CA ASN A 51 -17.77 1.10 0.62
C ASN A 51 -18.41 -0.18 0.05
N HIS A 52 -17.65 -1.00 -0.68
CA HIS A 52 -18.15 -2.24 -1.26
C HIS A 52 -18.14 -3.39 -0.23
N PRO A 53 -19.24 -4.15 -0.06
CA PRO A 53 -19.35 -5.20 0.96
C PRO A 53 -18.29 -6.32 0.89
N ARG A 54 -17.69 -6.50 -0.29
CA ARG A 54 -16.64 -7.50 -0.52
C ARG A 54 -15.22 -6.97 -0.31
N PHE A 55 -15.05 -5.68 -0.02
CA PHE A 55 -13.73 -5.12 0.17
C PHE A 55 -13.18 -5.55 1.53
N LYS A 56 -12.16 -6.42 1.48
CA LYS A 56 -11.38 -6.84 2.63
C LYS A 56 -9.93 -6.48 2.34
N ALA A 57 -9.42 -5.44 2.99
CA ALA A 57 -8.01 -5.13 2.96
C ALA A 57 -7.32 -5.84 4.13
N LYS A 58 -6.36 -6.71 3.82
CA LYS A 58 -5.45 -7.32 4.79
C LYS A 58 -4.03 -7.17 4.24
N VAL A 59 -3.11 -6.77 5.11
CA VAL A 59 -1.68 -6.82 4.84
C VAL A 59 -1.15 -7.98 5.67
N ASP A 60 -0.53 -8.95 5.00
CA ASP A 60 0.11 -10.08 5.66
C ASP A 60 1.62 -9.81 5.69
N ASP A 61 2.12 -9.47 6.89
CA ASP A 61 3.55 -9.27 7.10
C ASP A 61 4.22 -10.61 7.42
N MET A 62 5.33 -10.91 6.72
CA MET A 62 6.14 -12.11 6.98
C MET A 62 7.43 -11.73 7.72
N LEU A 63 7.57 -12.22 8.95
CA LEU A 63 8.82 -12.11 9.71
C LEU A 63 9.62 -13.40 9.56
N VAL A 64 10.86 -13.28 9.09
CA VAL A 64 11.79 -14.40 8.98
C VAL A 64 12.98 -14.15 9.89
N VAL A 65 13.26 -15.10 10.78
CA VAL A 65 14.45 -15.09 11.65
C VAL A 65 15.47 -16.08 11.09
N LEU A 66 16.63 -15.58 10.71
CA LEU A 66 17.70 -16.37 10.11
C LEU A 66 18.87 -16.53 11.09
N LYS A 67 19.48 -17.72 11.10
CA LYS A 67 20.74 -17.98 11.79
C LYS A 67 21.78 -18.41 10.75
N ARG A 68 22.97 -17.81 10.80
CA ARG A 68 24.11 -18.21 9.94
C ARG A 68 24.44 -19.68 10.19
N LYS A 69 24.43 -20.50 9.13
CA LYS A 69 24.96 -21.86 9.17
C LYS A 69 26.48 -21.82 9.04
N VAL A 70 27.20 -22.41 9.98
CA VAL A 70 28.64 -22.69 9.82
C VAL A 70 28.75 -23.98 9.01
N ILE A 71 29.49 -23.95 7.91
CA ILE A 71 29.81 -25.12 7.09
C ILE A 71 31.28 -25.42 7.39
N GLY A 72 31.53 -26.52 8.10
CA GLY A 72 32.85 -27.09 8.32
C GLY A 72 33.02 -28.35 7.49
#